data_AF-A0A960HH28-F1
#
_entry.id   AF-A0A960HH28-F1
#
_cell.length_a   1.000
_cell.length_b   1.000
_cell.length_c   1.000
_cell.angle_alpha   90.00
_cell.angle_beta   90.00
_cell.angle_gamma   90.00
#
_symmetry.space_group_name_H-M   'P 1'
#
loop_
_entity.id
_entity.type
_entity.pdbx_description
1 polymer ?
#
loop_
_entity_poly.entity_id
_entity_poly.type
_entity_poly.pdbx_seq_one_letter_code
_entity_poly.pdbx_strand_id
1 'polypeptide(L)'
;MCDHEPTRRQLLVGAAVGTAALLTGARPATAAYPPPVAPVEVMPGLFIHPRAHWGGDLPPKRPTVLEDSRFLLVHHTASSNTYADPRDVMRVTYWWHTSSDPSKGWPDVCYQFFIGRDGDVYEGRAGALTHPVVADATGGNQGFAQLICLLGD
;
A
#
# COMPACT_ATOMS: atom_id res chain seq x y z
N MET A 1 -31.36 0.01 21.41
CA MET A 1 -31.12 1.34 20.85
C MET A 1 -29.99 1.17 19.85
N CYS A 2 -30.33 1.23 18.57
CA CYS A 2 -29.45 0.93 17.45
C CYS A 2 -28.48 2.09 17.21
N ASP A 3 -27.25 1.79 16.78
CA ASP A 3 -26.47 2.60 15.84
C ASP A 3 -25.46 1.67 15.14
N HIS A 4 -25.86 1.13 13.99
CA HIS A 4 -24.96 0.50 13.03
C HIS A 4 -24.60 1.57 12.00
N GLU A 5 -23.52 2.30 12.26
CA GLU A 5 -22.90 3.16 11.24
C GLU A 5 -22.36 2.29 10.10
N PRO A 6 -22.75 2.56 8.83
CA PRO A 6 -22.28 1.76 7.71
C PRO A 6 -20.79 2.03 7.46
N THR A 7 -19.99 0.97 7.52
CA THR A 7 -18.60 1.04 7.05
C THR A 7 -18.56 1.27 5.54
N ARG A 8 -17.56 2.02 5.06
CA ARG A 8 -17.30 2.43 3.65
C ARG A 8 -17.23 1.29 2.61
N ARG A 9 -17.48 0.05 3.00
CA ARG A 9 -17.39 -1.18 2.19
C ARG A 9 -18.72 -1.65 1.60
N GLN A 10 -19.85 -1.02 1.91
CA GLN A 10 -21.14 -1.46 1.35
C GLN A 10 -21.41 -1.04 -0.10
N LEU A 11 -20.45 -0.40 -0.78
CA LEU A 11 -20.43 -0.33 -2.24
C LEU A 11 -19.33 -1.28 -2.73
N LEU A 12 -19.67 -2.56 -2.94
CA LEU A 12 -19.05 -3.54 -3.87
C LEU A 12 -19.64 -4.94 -3.57
N VAL A 13 -20.74 -5.23 -4.26
CA VAL A 13 -21.44 -6.53 -4.40
C VAL A 13 -20.48 -7.59 -4.98
N GLY A 14 -20.51 -8.90 -4.70
CA GLY A 14 -21.43 -9.77 -3.97
C GLY A 14 -20.86 -11.21 -3.93
N ALA A 15 -21.52 -12.08 -3.14
CA ALA A 15 -21.10 -13.45 -2.85
C ALA A 15 -21.43 -14.46 -3.97
N ALA A 16 -20.59 -15.48 -4.13
CA ALA A 16 -21.02 -16.82 -4.54
C ALA A 16 -20.00 -17.87 -4.04
N VAL A 17 -20.44 -18.68 -3.08
CA VAL A 17 -19.77 -19.93 -2.66
C VAL A 17 -20.32 -21.05 -3.53
N GLY A 18 -19.43 -21.86 -4.12
CA GLY A 18 -19.81 -23.08 -4.83
C GLY A 18 -18.66 -24.07 -4.79
N THR A 19 -18.81 -25.16 -4.02
CA THR A 19 -17.89 -26.29 -3.96
C THR A 19 -18.28 -27.34 -5.00
N ALA A 20 -17.37 -27.64 -5.93
CA ALA A 20 -17.38 -28.88 -6.70
C ALA A 20 -15.93 -29.28 -7.04
N ALA A 21 -15.46 -30.37 -6.45
CA ALA A 21 -14.16 -30.96 -6.75
C ALA A 21 -14.28 -31.91 -7.94
N LEU A 22 -13.53 -31.63 -9.01
CA LEU A 22 -13.24 -32.57 -10.11
C LEU A 22 -11.74 -32.49 -10.44
N LEU A 23 -11.05 -33.62 -10.27
CA LEU A 23 -9.64 -33.79 -10.61
C LEU A 23 -9.46 -33.76 -12.13
N THR A 24 -9.03 -32.62 -12.65
CA THR A 24 -8.44 -32.51 -14.00
C THR A 24 -7.12 -31.77 -13.87
N GLY A 25 -6.10 -32.22 -14.60
CA GLY A 25 -4.73 -31.69 -14.60
C GLY A 25 -4.64 -30.28 -15.18
N ALA A 26 -5.27 -29.31 -14.52
CA ALA A 26 -5.22 -27.90 -14.89
C ALA A 26 -3.79 -27.40 -14.68
N ARG A 27 -3.16 -26.97 -15.78
CA ARG A 27 -1.99 -26.09 -15.75
C ARG A 27 -2.32 -24.95 -14.78
N PRO A 28 -1.40 -24.53 -13.90
CA PRO A 28 -1.68 -23.40 -13.02
C PRO A 28 -2.11 -22.24 -13.92
N ALA A 29 -3.35 -21.79 -13.73
CA ALA A 29 -3.81 -20.58 -14.36
C ALA A 29 -2.78 -19.52 -13.97
N THR A 30 -2.10 -18.93 -14.96
CA THR A 30 -1.39 -17.68 -14.76
C THR A 30 -2.39 -16.78 -14.05
N ALA A 31 -2.11 -16.43 -12.80
CA ALA A 31 -2.99 -15.57 -12.02
C ALA A 31 -3.27 -14.35 -12.89
N ALA A 32 -4.50 -14.26 -13.40
CA ALA A 32 -4.89 -13.14 -14.23
C ALA A 32 -4.64 -11.91 -13.37
N TYR A 33 -3.81 -10.99 -13.88
CA TYR A 33 -3.59 -9.73 -13.20
C TYR A 33 -4.97 -9.12 -12.94
N PRO A 34 -5.31 -8.74 -11.68
CA PRO A 34 -6.54 -8.00 -11.45
C PRO A 34 -6.53 -6.79 -12.39
N PRO A 35 -7.70 -6.35 -12.89
CA PRO A 35 -7.77 -5.20 -13.76
C PRO A 35 -7.03 -4.03 -13.11
N PRO A 36 -6.28 -3.22 -13.89
CA PRO A 36 -5.52 -2.12 -13.35
C PRO A 36 -6.46 -1.21 -12.56
N VAL A 37 -6.17 -1.04 -11.27
CA VAL A 37 -6.93 -0.16 -10.40
C VAL A 37 -6.58 1.27 -10.77
N ALA A 38 -7.56 2.05 -11.21
CA ALA A 38 -7.36 3.45 -11.55
C ALA A 38 -7.15 4.31 -10.28
N PRO A 39 -6.43 5.44 -10.38
CA PRO A 39 -6.42 6.46 -9.34
C PRO A 39 -7.82 7.00 -9.10
N VAL A 40 -8.08 7.45 -7.87
CA VAL A 40 -9.35 8.07 -7.47
C VAL A 40 -9.10 9.56 -7.26
N GLU A 41 -9.77 10.41 -8.04
CA GLU A 41 -9.78 11.84 -7.80
C GLU A 41 -10.63 12.16 -6.56
N VAL A 42 -10.06 12.82 -5.57
CA VAL A 42 -10.76 13.18 -4.31
C VAL A 42 -11.11 14.66 -4.21
N MET A 43 -10.41 15.49 -4.98
CA MET A 43 -10.72 16.90 -5.26
C MET A 43 -10.01 17.30 -6.55
N PRO A 44 -10.37 18.43 -7.19
CA PRO A 44 -9.81 18.83 -8.48
C PRO A 44 -8.28 18.79 -8.50
N GLY A 45 -7.72 17.88 -9.29
CA GLY A 45 -6.26 17.73 -9.43
C GLY A 45 -5.53 17.04 -8.27
N LEU A 46 -6.24 16.40 -7.33
CA LEU A 46 -5.65 15.57 -6.29
C LEU A 46 -6.16 14.13 -6.37
N PHE A 47 -5.23 13.21 -6.58
CA PHE A 47 -5.52 11.80 -6.75
C PHE A 47 -4.98 10.96 -5.58
N ILE A 48 -5.74 9.92 -5.23
CA ILE A 48 -5.26 8.80 -4.44
C ILE A 48 -4.96 7.65 -5.39
N HIS A 49 -3.73 7.15 -5.36
CA HIS A 49 -3.25 6.00 -6.13
C HIS A 49 -3.19 4.76 -5.23
N PRO A 50 -4.11 3.79 -5.41
CA PRO A 50 -4.07 2.53 -4.67
C PRO A 50 -2.80 1.73 -4.99
N ARG A 51 -2.39 0.83 -4.09
CA ARG A 51 -1.16 0.05 -4.27
C ARG A 51 -1.16 -0.73 -5.58
N ALA A 52 -2.31 -1.26 -5.98
CA ALA A 52 -2.47 -2.00 -7.22
C ALA A 52 -2.23 -1.14 -8.49
N HIS A 53 -2.38 0.19 -8.42
CA HIS A 53 -2.16 1.09 -9.55
C HIS A 53 -0.67 1.22 -9.93
N TRP A 54 0.22 1.22 -8.94
CA TRP A 54 1.65 1.54 -9.13
C TRP A 54 2.59 0.37 -8.80
N GLY A 55 2.16 -0.54 -7.92
CA GLY A 55 2.98 -1.60 -7.34
C GLY A 55 2.20 -2.90 -7.11
N GLY A 56 1.22 -3.20 -7.98
CA GLY A 56 0.46 -4.46 -7.91
C GLY A 56 1.32 -5.72 -8.11
N ASP A 57 2.49 -5.58 -8.74
CA ASP A 57 3.54 -6.60 -8.87
C ASP A 57 4.48 -6.72 -7.65
N LEU A 58 4.25 -5.91 -6.61
CA LEU A 58 5.11 -5.79 -5.44
C LEU A 58 4.40 -6.28 -4.17
N PRO A 59 4.23 -7.60 -3.97
CA PRO A 59 3.52 -8.12 -2.81
C PRO A 59 4.34 -7.93 -1.53
N PRO A 60 3.72 -7.70 -0.36
CA PRO A 60 4.43 -7.77 0.91
C PRO A 60 5.16 -9.12 1.08
N LYS A 61 6.36 -9.11 1.63
CA LYS A 61 7.17 -10.30 1.92
C LYS A 61 6.63 -11.09 3.12
N ARG A 62 5.84 -10.45 3.99
CA ARG A 62 5.15 -11.04 5.15
C ARG A 62 3.77 -10.36 5.32
N PRO A 63 2.81 -10.99 6.03
CA PRO A 63 1.52 -10.38 6.30
C PRO A 63 1.61 -9.03 7.01
N THR A 64 0.70 -8.13 6.68
CA THR A 64 0.54 -6.83 7.34
C THR A 64 -0.06 -7.01 8.73
N VAL A 65 0.39 -6.20 9.68
CA VAL A 65 -0.12 -6.16 11.05
C VAL A 65 -0.93 -4.88 11.24
N LEU A 66 -2.08 -4.97 11.90
CA LEU A 66 -2.90 -3.80 12.23
C LEU A 66 -2.22 -2.95 13.30
N GLU A 67 -2.46 -1.65 13.24
CA GLU A 67 -1.91 -0.66 14.19
C GLU A 67 -3.05 0.18 14.78
N ASP A 68 -2.78 0.82 15.92
CA ASP A 68 -3.63 1.85 16.50
C ASP A 68 -2.95 3.22 16.36
N SER A 69 -3.12 3.88 15.22
CA SER A 69 -2.41 5.15 14.96
C SER A 69 -2.90 6.28 15.88
N ARG A 70 -1.97 6.86 16.64
CA ARG A 70 -2.20 7.96 17.60
C ARG A 70 -1.45 9.23 17.25
N PHE A 71 -0.40 9.14 16.43
CA PHE A 71 0.36 10.30 15.97
C PHE A 71 0.82 10.16 14.52
N LEU A 72 1.10 11.30 13.91
CA LEU A 72 1.58 11.41 12.53
C LEU A 72 3.09 11.62 12.54
N LEU A 73 3.81 10.82 11.76
CA LEU A 73 5.22 11.02 11.44
C LEU A 73 5.31 11.37 9.97
N VAL A 74 6.14 12.37 9.69
CA VAL A 74 6.45 12.79 8.32
C VAL A 74 7.92 12.50 8.07
N HIS A 75 8.19 11.87 6.94
CA HIS A 75 9.52 11.54 6.46
C HIS A 75 9.67 12.06 5.01
N HIS A 76 10.88 12.04 4.48
CA HIS A 76 11.14 12.19 3.05
C HIS A 76 11.94 11.00 2.53
N THR A 77 11.98 10.75 1.21
CA THR A 77 12.77 9.63 0.66
C THR A 77 14.27 9.91 0.63
N ALA A 78 14.69 11.15 0.90
CA ALA A 78 16.07 11.63 0.70
C ALA A 78 16.57 11.32 -0.73
N SER A 79 15.65 11.39 -1.70
CA SER A 79 15.91 11.17 -3.12
C SER A 79 15.83 12.50 -3.87
N SER A 80 16.35 12.56 -5.10
CA SER A 80 16.24 13.79 -5.90
C SER A 80 14.80 14.30 -6.05
N ASN A 81 14.61 15.61 -5.93
CA ASN A 81 13.36 16.31 -6.27
C ASN A 81 13.08 16.39 -7.77
N THR A 82 13.92 15.81 -8.63
CA THR A 82 13.80 15.88 -10.10
C THR A 82 13.41 14.54 -10.76
N TYR A 83 12.88 13.58 -10.01
CA TYR A 83 12.36 12.33 -10.59
C TYR A 83 11.31 12.62 -11.68
N ALA A 84 11.31 11.87 -12.78
CA ALA A 84 10.31 12.03 -13.84
C ALA A 84 8.97 11.39 -13.45
N ASP A 85 9.01 10.18 -12.88
CA ASP A 85 7.84 9.42 -12.44
C ASP A 85 7.98 9.06 -10.94
N PRO A 86 7.01 9.39 -10.07
CA PRO A 86 7.05 8.99 -8.66
C PRO A 86 7.09 7.46 -8.47
N ARG A 87 6.61 6.68 -9.45
CA ARG A 87 6.69 5.22 -9.43
C ARG A 87 8.12 4.73 -9.31
N ASP A 88 9.07 5.36 -9.99
CA ASP A 88 10.47 4.90 -9.97
C ASP A 88 11.05 4.98 -8.56
N VAL A 89 10.81 6.10 -7.86
CA VAL A 89 11.27 6.32 -6.49
C VAL A 89 10.61 5.32 -5.53
N MET A 90 9.29 5.13 -5.61
CA MET A 90 8.57 4.20 -4.75
C MET A 90 9.00 2.74 -4.97
N ARG A 91 9.27 2.34 -6.23
CA ARG A 91 9.69 0.97 -6.55
C ARG A 91 11.11 0.69 -6.07
N VAL A 92 12.05 1.62 -6.23
CA VAL A 92 13.40 1.52 -5.65
C VAL A 92 13.32 1.45 -4.12
N THR A 93 12.48 2.29 -3.51
CA THR A 93 12.23 2.27 -2.05
C THR A 93 11.73 0.91 -1.60
N TYR A 94 10.77 0.31 -2.32
CA TYR A 94 10.28 -1.04 -2.03
C TYR A 94 11.41 -2.08 -2.10
N TRP A 95 12.22 -2.07 -3.16
CA TRP A 95 13.30 -3.05 -3.31
C TRP A 95 14.35 -2.93 -2.22
N TRP A 96 14.72 -1.69 -1.86
CA TRP A 96 15.66 -1.45 -0.78
C TRP A 96 15.10 -1.93 0.57
N HIS A 97 13.87 -1.54 0.90
CA HIS A 97 13.23 -1.88 2.18
C HIS A 97 12.99 -3.38 2.35
N THR A 98 12.68 -4.08 1.26
CA THR A 98 12.41 -5.52 1.25
C THR A 98 13.65 -6.37 0.92
N SER A 99 14.81 -5.75 0.77
CA SER A 99 16.07 -6.45 0.55
C SER A 99 16.46 -7.33 1.74
N SER A 100 17.39 -8.26 1.54
CA SER A 100 17.95 -9.08 2.62
C SER A 100 18.97 -8.35 3.50
N ASP A 101 19.12 -7.02 3.36
CA ASP A 101 19.99 -6.22 4.21
C ASP A 101 19.48 -6.24 5.67
N PRO A 102 20.32 -6.60 6.67
CA PRO A 102 19.91 -6.65 8.07
C PRO A 102 19.42 -5.31 8.64
N SER A 103 19.81 -4.17 8.05
CA SER A 103 19.36 -2.83 8.46
C SER A 103 17.96 -2.46 7.96
N LYS A 104 17.36 -3.30 7.11
CA LYS A 104 16.00 -3.17 6.57
C LYS A 104 15.27 -4.50 6.74
N GLY A 105 15.24 -5.36 5.72
CA GLY A 105 14.56 -6.67 5.79
C GLY A 105 13.06 -6.58 6.06
N TRP A 106 12.44 -5.43 5.76
CA TRP A 106 11.07 -5.10 6.12
C TRP A 106 10.05 -5.86 5.25
N PRO A 107 8.83 -6.07 5.75
CA PRO A 107 7.82 -6.83 5.00
C PRO A 107 7.33 -6.10 3.75
N ASP A 108 7.44 -4.79 3.69
CA ASP A 108 7.03 -3.94 2.57
C ASP A 108 7.79 -2.60 2.69
N VAL A 109 7.50 -1.62 1.84
CA VAL A 109 7.84 -0.22 2.12
C VAL A 109 7.43 0.16 3.54
N CYS A 110 8.25 0.98 4.18
CA CYS A 110 8.12 1.29 5.60
C CYS A 110 6.99 2.30 5.87
N TYR A 111 6.69 3.12 4.88
CA TYR A 111 5.68 4.18 4.90
C TYR A 111 4.31 3.63 4.50
N GLN A 112 3.24 4.03 5.21
CA GLN A 112 1.89 3.72 4.77
C GLN A 112 1.50 4.52 3.53
N PHE A 113 1.94 5.77 3.44
CA PHE A 113 1.62 6.64 2.31
C PHE A 113 2.86 7.38 1.82
N PHE A 114 2.90 7.59 0.50
CA PHE A 114 3.80 8.56 -0.11
C PHE A 114 3.02 9.76 -0.64
N ILE A 115 3.67 10.91 -0.69
CA ILE A 115 3.14 12.13 -1.30
C ILE A 115 4.06 12.55 -2.43
N GLY A 116 3.51 12.62 -3.65
CA GLY A 116 4.23 13.14 -4.82
C GLY A 116 4.36 14.65 -4.80
N ARG A 117 5.23 15.21 -5.66
CA ARG A 117 5.41 16.67 -5.80
C ARG A 117 4.12 17.40 -6.15
N ASP A 118 3.22 16.72 -6.86
CA ASP A 118 1.94 17.28 -7.31
C ASP A 118 0.83 17.17 -6.23
N GLY A 119 1.18 16.67 -5.04
CA GLY A 119 0.26 16.48 -3.92
C GLY A 119 -0.43 15.12 -3.89
N ASP A 120 -0.39 14.37 -4.98
CA ASP A 120 -0.98 13.04 -5.09
C ASP A 120 -0.52 12.09 -3.99
N VAL A 121 -1.48 11.32 -3.46
CA VAL A 121 -1.27 10.37 -2.37
C VAL A 121 -1.16 8.97 -2.94
N TYR A 122 -0.12 8.24 -2.57
CA TYR A 122 0.10 6.86 -3.01
C TYR A 122 0.03 5.92 -1.81
N GLU A 123 -0.76 4.85 -1.93
CA GLU A 123 -0.74 3.77 -0.94
C GLU A 123 0.62 3.07 -0.98
N GLY A 124 1.42 3.27 0.06
CA GLY A 124 2.72 2.67 0.27
C GLY A 124 2.57 1.22 0.72
N ARG A 125 2.52 1.01 2.03
CA ARG A 125 2.36 -0.32 2.64
C ARG A 125 0.96 -0.86 2.33
N ALA A 126 0.91 -2.09 1.82
CA ALA A 126 -0.36 -2.70 1.39
C ALA A 126 -1.42 -2.68 2.51
N GLY A 127 -2.65 -2.32 2.17
CA GLY A 127 -3.79 -2.29 3.10
C GLY A 127 -3.93 -0.99 3.89
N ALA A 128 -2.97 -0.06 3.78
CA ALA A 128 -2.99 1.20 4.50
C ALA A 128 -4.20 2.09 4.15
N LEU A 129 -4.76 1.98 2.95
CA LEU A 129 -5.99 2.72 2.60
C LEU A 129 -7.23 2.22 3.35
N THR A 130 -7.19 0.98 3.86
CA THR A 130 -8.36 0.34 4.47
C THR A 130 -8.29 0.36 5.99
N HIS A 131 -7.10 0.14 6.56
CA HIS A 131 -6.87 0.09 7.99
C HIS A 131 -5.52 0.70 8.35
N PRO A 132 -5.34 1.21 9.58
CA PRO A 132 -4.01 1.52 10.06
C PRO A 132 -3.20 0.23 10.13
N VAL A 133 -2.05 0.23 9.46
CA VAL A 133 -1.11 -0.90 9.44
C VAL A 133 0.20 -0.45 10.05
N VAL A 134 0.90 -1.36 10.73
CA VAL A 134 2.19 -1.08 11.35
C VAL A 134 3.17 -0.52 10.32
N ALA A 135 3.81 0.61 10.63
CA ALA A 135 4.91 1.19 9.85
C ALA A 135 6.25 0.60 10.27
N ASP A 136 7.28 0.85 9.48
CA ASP A 136 8.66 0.80 9.95
C ASP A 136 9.31 2.17 9.70
N ALA A 137 10.28 2.58 10.52
CA ALA A 137 11.16 3.72 10.31
C ALA A 137 12.38 3.61 11.22
N THR A 138 13.52 4.25 10.92
CA THR A 138 14.61 4.44 11.89
C THR A 138 15.01 3.16 12.68
N GLY A 139 15.13 2.02 11.99
CA GLY A 139 15.48 0.73 12.61
C GLY A 139 14.31 -0.17 13.06
N GLY A 140 13.05 0.21 12.82
CA GLY A 140 11.89 -0.66 13.03
C GLY A 140 10.56 0.07 13.27
N ASN A 141 9.54 -0.62 13.74
CA ASN A 141 8.27 0.05 14.08
C ASN A 141 8.47 1.07 15.23
N GLN A 142 7.92 2.26 15.07
CA GLN A 142 7.89 3.32 16.09
C GLN A 142 6.64 3.24 17.00
N GLY A 143 5.66 2.40 16.62
CA GLY A 143 4.41 2.16 17.33
C GLY A 143 3.41 3.32 17.17
N PHE A 144 2.13 2.98 17.06
CA PHE A 144 1.01 3.94 17.01
C PHE A 144 1.16 5.05 15.94
N ALA A 145 1.90 4.76 14.88
CA ALA A 145 2.36 5.74 13.92
C ALA A 145 1.58 5.64 12.60
N GLN A 146 0.94 6.73 12.20
CA GLN A 146 0.70 6.99 10.78
C GLN A 146 1.95 7.66 10.22
N LEU A 147 2.60 7.02 9.27
CA LEU A 147 3.86 7.44 8.67
C LEU A 147 3.64 7.77 7.18
N ILE A 148 3.88 9.03 6.86
CA ILE A 148 3.80 9.58 5.50
C ILE A 148 5.20 9.95 5.04
N CYS A 149 5.50 9.70 3.77
CA CYS A 149 6.78 10.04 3.16
C CYS A 149 6.62 10.95 1.96
N LEU A 150 7.23 12.13 2.00
CA LEU A 150 7.34 13.03 0.86
C LEU A 150 8.38 12.46 -0.11
N LEU A 151 8.01 12.31 -1.38
CA LEU A 151 8.95 11.89 -2.40
C LEU A 151 9.88 13.06 -2.74
N GLY A 152 11.16 12.93 -2.37
CA GLY A 152 12.12 14.00 -2.53
C GLY A 152 13.11 14.15 -1.38
N ASP A 153 13.78 15.29 -1.38
CA ASP A 153 14.64 15.81 -0.33
C ASP A 153 14.13 17.18 0.14
#